data_AF-A0AAU7YBV7-F1
#
_entry.id   AF-A0AAU7YBV7-F1
#
_cell.length_a   1.000
_cell.length_b   1.000
_cell.length_c   1.000
_cell.angle_alpha   90.00
_cell.angle_beta   90.00
_cell.angle_gamma   90.00
#
_symmetry.space_group_name_H-M   'P 1'
#
loop_
_entity.id
_entity.type
_entity.pdbx_description
1 polymer ?
#
loop_
_entity_poly.entity_id
_entity_poly.type
_entity_poly.pdbx_seq_one_letter_code
_entity_poly.pdbx_strand_id
1 'polypeptide(L)'
;MAFENVFAVCCIVLCFWSPTFSKPMRCRMNGHLTQINKQLLIELGGNFPVQCKKENVAIAVPLDAYEITEDSQIEDIKMTIYEVLNDVNKIFLSGPKPASWNKTNLDNFHNILHRQIHGVKQCVQVRAGAPQGSHLVLKAYFKKLQNVLQDKDYSFCAWEIVRKEAVNTLTQVQLLMDKAEIE
;
A
#
# COMPACT_ATOMS: atom_id res chain seq x y z
N MET A 1 -15.29 60.17 23.17
CA MET A 1 -14.46 58.99 22.83
C MET A 1 -15.04 57.74 23.49
N ALA A 2 -16.16 57.19 22.98
CA ALA A 2 -16.77 56.00 23.60
C ALA A 2 -17.62 55.13 22.64
N PHE A 3 -17.44 55.24 21.32
CA PHE A 3 -18.19 54.42 20.35
C PHE A 3 -17.31 53.51 19.48
N GLU A 4 -16.00 53.75 19.41
CA GLU A 4 -15.06 52.91 18.64
C GLU A 4 -14.60 51.66 19.41
N ASN A 5 -14.82 51.61 20.73
CA ASN A 5 -14.34 50.51 21.58
C ASN A 5 -15.33 49.35 21.76
N VAL A 6 -16.58 49.48 21.32
CA VAL A 6 -17.58 48.40 21.48
C VAL A 6 -17.49 47.37 20.36
N PHE A 7 -17.21 47.80 19.13
CA PHE A 7 -17.08 46.90 17.98
C PHE A 7 -15.81 46.04 18.05
N ALA A 8 -14.70 46.60 18.56
CA ALA A 8 -13.43 45.88 18.70
C ALA A 8 -13.52 44.73 19.72
N VAL A 9 -14.26 44.91 20.81
CA VAL A 9 -14.44 43.89 21.86
C VAL A 9 -15.34 42.75 21.38
N CYS A 10 -16.33 43.03 20.53
CA CYS A 10 -17.22 41.99 19.96
C CYS A 10 -16.46 41.02 19.04
N CYS A 11 -15.52 41.51 18.22
CA CYS A 11 -14.72 40.67 17.33
C CYS A 11 -13.77 39.74 18.11
N ILE A 12 -13.22 40.20 19.23
CA ILE A 12 -12.28 39.41 20.03
C ILE A 12 -13.03 38.27 20.73
N VAL A 13 -14.19 38.53 21.34
CA VAL A 13 -14.96 37.50 22.06
C VAL A 13 -15.50 36.41 21.11
N LEU A 14 -15.87 36.75 19.88
CA LEU A 14 -16.38 35.78 18.90
C LEU A 14 -15.30 34.85 18.32
N CYS A 15 -14.02 35.23 18.37
CA CYS A 15 -12.91 34.38 17.94
C CYS A 15 -12.45 33.37 19.01
N PHE A 16 -12.74 33.60 20.30
CA PHE A 16 -12.34 32.70 21.39
C PHE A 16 -13.32 31.55 21.65
N TRP A 17 -14.54 31.60 21.10
CA TRP A 17 -15.58 30.58 21.31
C TRP A 17 -15.82 29.69 20.08
N SER A 18 -14.95 29.78 19.08
CA SER A 18 -14.89 28.81 18.00
C SER A 18 -13.86 27.76 18.40
N PRO A 19 -14.23 26.60 18.98
CA PRO A 19 -13.36 25.46 18.89
C PRO A 19 -13.28 25.11 17.41
N THR A 20 -12.26 25.60 16.71
CA THR A 20 -11.77 24.95 15.49
C THR A 20 -11.08 23.66 15.92
N PHE A 21 -11.86 22.77 16.54
CA PHE A 21 -11.56 21.35 16.60
C PHE A 21 -11.63 20.91 15.14
N SER A 22 -10.50 21.04 14.43
CA SER A 22 -10.25 20.31 13.21
C SER A 22 -10.55 18.86 13.59
N LYS A 23 -11.71 18.34 13.15
CA LYS A 23 -12.13 16.98 13.48
C LYS A 23 -10.93 16.08 13.18
N PRO A 24 -10.51 15.18 14.09
CA PRO A 24 -9.39 14.31 13.81
C PRO A 24 -9.64 13.68 12.46
N MET A 25 -8.67 13.83 11.55
CA MET A 25 -8.76 13.28 10.21
C MET A 25 -9.10 11.81 10.38
N ARG A 26 -10.30 11.39 9.94
CA ARG A 26 -10.68 10.00 10.04
C ARG A 26 -9.69 9.23 9.18
N CYS A 27 -8.79 8.51 9.83
CA CYS A 27 -8.01 7.49 9.18
C CYS A 27 -9.01 6.51 8.56
N ARG A 28 -9.02 6.42 7.23
CA ARG A 28 -9.77 5.41 6.50
C ARG A 28 -8.86 4.83 5.44
N MET A 29 -8.48 3.58 5.61
CA MET A 29 -7.90 2.80 4.54
C MET A 29 -8.99 2.60 3.48
N ASN A 30 -8.59 2.60 2.20
CA ASN A 30 -9.55 2.50 1.11
C ASN A 30 -9.30 1.21 0.34
N GLY A 31 -9.96 0.13 0.77
CA GLY A 31 -9.87 -1.18 0.14
C GLY A 31 -10.20 -1.15 -1.36
N HIS A 32 -11.09 -0.25 -1.80
CA HIS A 32 -11.41 -0.10 -3.22
C HIS A 32 -10.18 0.27 -4.07
N LEU A 33 -9.21 1.02 -3.52
CA LEU A 33 -7.97 1.31 -4.24
C LEU A 33 -7.10 0.05 -4.41
N THR A 34 -7.08 -0.87 -3.43
CA THR A 34 -6.42 -2.18 -3.56
C THR A 34 -7.03 -2.98 -4.70
N GLN A 35 -8.35 -3.03 -4.78
CA GLN A 35 -9.06 -3.75 -5.83
C GLN A 35 -8.73 -3.18 -7.22
N ILE A 36 -8.74 -1.86 -7.39
CA ILE A 36 -8.38 -1.23 -8.67
C ILE A 36 -6.92 -1.53 -9.03
N ASN A 37 -5.97 -1.36 -8.09
CA ASN A 37 -4.56 -1.67 -8.35
C ASN A 37 -4.34 -3.12 -8.75
N LYS A 38 -5.01 -4.06 -8.07
CA LYS A 38 -4.96 -5.48 -8.41
C LYS A 38 -5.49 -5.71 -9.82
N GLN A 39 -6.61 -5.09 -10.17
CA GLN A 39 -7.20 -5.22 -11.49
C GLN A 39 -6.30 -4.66 -12.60
N LEU A 40 -5.67 -3.50 -12.38
CA LEU A 40 -4.68 -2.93 -13.30
C LEU A 40 -3.48 -3.86 -13.52
N LEU A 41 -2.98 -4.51 -12.47
CA LEU A 41 -1.92 -5.52 -12.61
C LEU A 41 -2.38 -6.75 -13.39
N ILE A 42 -3.62 -7.19 -13.21
CA ILE A 42 -4.19 -8.30 -13.99
C ILE A 42 -4.26 -7.90 -15.47
N GLU A 43 -4.77 -6.71 -15.77
CA GLU A 43 -4.91 -6.20 -17.14
C GLU A 43 -3.57 -5.90 -17.83
N LEU A 44 -2.52 -5.56 -17.08
CA LEU A 44 -1.20 -5.25 -17.63
C LEU A 44 -0.55 -6.42 -18.38
N GLY A 45 -0.67 -7.65 -17.84
CA GLY A 45 -0.06 -8.84 -18.44
C GLY A 45 -1.03 -9.98 -18.75
N GLY A 46 -2.29 -9.87 -18.33
CA GLY A 46 -3.30 -10.90 -18.52
C GLY A 46 -2.92 -12.23 -17.86
N ASN A 47 -3.19 -13.32 -18.56
CA ASN A 47 -2.79 -14.66 -18.13
C ASN A 47 -1.26 -14.81 -18.14
N PHE A 48 -0.73 -15.58 -17.18
CA PHE A 48 0.71 -15.82 -17.11
C PHE A 48 1.22 -16.47 -18.41
N PRO A 49 2.22 -15.88 -19.10
CA PRO A 49 2.58 -16.33 -20.44
C PRO A 49 3.22 -17.71 -20.44
N VAL A 50 2.82 -18.55 -21.41
CA VAL A 50 3.28 -19.94 -21.50
C VAL A 50 4.79 -20.03 -21.70
N GLN A 51 5.38 -19.10 -22.46
CA GLN A 51 6.83 -19.01 -22.67
C GLN A 51 7.61 -18.79 -21.36
N CYS A 52 7.00 -18.16 -20.35
CA CYS A 52 7.64 -17.86 -19.08
C CYS A 52 7.58 -19.03 -18.07
N LYS A 53 6.84 -20.10 -18.37
CA LYS A 53 6.68 -21.24 -17.45
C LYS A 53 8.01 -21.92 -17.12
N LYS A 54 8.95 -22.01 -18.07
CA LYS A 54 10.28 -22.63 -17.86
C LYS A 54 11.18 -21.81 -16.95
N GLU A 55 10.98 -20.49 -16.92
CA GLU A 55 11.74 -19.55 -16.08
C GLU A 55 11.06 -19.27 -14.75
N ASN A 56 9.85 -19.80 -14.54
CA ASN A 56 9.06 -19.57 -13.35
C ASN A 56 9.82 -20.09 -12.13
N VAL A 57 10.29 -19.17 -11.31
CA VAL A 57 10.92 -19.49 -10.02
C VAL A 57 9.80 -19.80 -9.04
N ALA A 58 9.96 -20.84 -8.23
CA ALA A 58 9.07 -21.10 -7.11
C ALA A 58 9.23 -19.99 -6.06
N ILE A 59 8.45 -18.94 -6.22
CA ILE A 59 8.21 -17.87 -5.27
C ILE A 59 6.72 -17.90 -4.99
N ALA A 60 6.38 -17.93 -3.72
CA ALA A 60 5.03 -17.87 -3.25
C ALA A 60 4.97 -16.80 -2.18
N VAL A 61 3.87 -16.05 -2.17
CA VAL A 61 3.50 -15.18 -1.06
C VAL A 61 3.57 -15.97 0.26
N PRO A 62 4.31 -15.50 1.27
CA PRO A 62 4.40 -16.15 2.57
C PRO A 62 3.09 -15.89 3.34
N LEU A 63 2.10 -16.77 3.16
CA LEU A 63 0.75 -16.59 3.70
C LEU A 63 0.73 -16.48 5.23
N ASP A 64 1.64 -17.18 5.90
CA ASP A 64 1.88 -17.11 7.35
C ASP A 64 2.23 -15.70 7.83
N ALA A 65 2.93 -14.91 7.02
CA ALA A 65 3.25 -13.53 7.35
C ALA A 65 2.04 -12.56 7.24
N TYR A 66 0.97 -12.99 6.56
CA TYR A 66 -0.30 -12.27 6.46
C TYR A 66 -1.38 -12.84 7.41
N GLU A 67 -1.05 -13.86 8.19
CA GLU A 67 -2.00 -14.48 9.09
C GLU A 67 -2.34 -13.54 10.26
N ILE A 68 -3.64 -13.45 10.56
CA ILE A 68 -4.16 -12.68 11.69
C ILE A 68 -4.63 -13.70 12.72
N THR A 69 -4.06 -13.62 13.92
CA THR A 69 -4.41 -14.42 15.10
C THR A 69 -5.27 -13.59 16.05
N GLU A 70 -5.88 -14.23 17.06
CA GLU A 70 -6.67 -13.52 18.08
C GLU A 70 -5.84 -12.47 18.85
N ASP A 71 -4.53 -12.66 18.95
CA ASP A 71 -3.60 -11.74 19.61
C ASP A 71 -3.07 -10.62 18.68
N SER A 72 -3.46 -10.63 17.41
CA SER A 72 -2.95 -9.65 16.43
C SER A 72 -3.53 -8.28 16.67
N GLN A 73 -2.68 -7.30 16.97
CA GLN A 73 -3.11 -5.92 17.15
C GLN A 73 -3.43 -5.25 15.80
N ILE A 74 -4.54 -4.51 15.73
CA ILE A 74 -4.91 -3.72 14.54
C ILE A 74 -3.75 -2.84 14.04
N GLU A 75 -2.99 -2.22 14.96
CA GLU A 75 -1.87 -1.35 14.57
C GLU A 75 -0.76 -2.12 13.84
N ASP A 76 -0.50 -3.38 14.24
CA ASP A 76 0.46 -4.25 13.55
C ASP A 76 -0.05 -4.65 12.16
N ILE A 77 -1.37 -4.87 12.01
CA ILE A 77 -2.01 -5.13 10.72
C ILE A 77 -1.88 -3.92 9.79
N LYS A 78 -2.20 -2.71 10.29
CA LYS A 78 -2.07 -1.45 9.54
C LYS A 78 -0.63 -1.20 9.11
N MET A 79 0.34 -1.44 9.99
CA MET A 79 1.76 -1.33 9.68
C MET A 79 2.16 -2.33 8.58
N THR A 80 1.73 -3.58 8.70
CA THR A 80 1.99 -4.63 7.69
C THR A 80 1.44 -4.22 6.32
N ILE A 81 0.20 -3.72 6.26
CA ILE A 81 -0.39 -3.19 5.02
C ILE A 81 0.48 -2.07 4.44
N TYR A 82 0.90 -1.11 5.26
CA TYR A 82 1.71 0.02 4.83
C TYR A 82 3.07 -0.41 4.25
N GLU A 83 3.77 -1.33 4.92
CA GLU A 83 5.06 -1.84 4.50
C GLU A 83 4.96 -2.63 3.20
N VAL A 84 3.98 -3.53 3.10
CA VAL A 84 3.73 -4.34 1.91
C VAL A 84 3.43 -3.46 0.69
N LEU A 85 2.55 -2.45 0.83
CA LEU A 85 2.26 -1.52 -0.27
C LEU A 85 3.49 -0.72 -0.69
N ASN A 86 4.31 -0.29 0.26
CA ASN A 86 5.58 0.38 -0.03
C ASN A 86 6.57 -0.52 -0.78
N ASP A 87 6.69 -1.79 -0.39
CA ASP A 87 7.60 -2.72 -1.04
C ASP A 87 7.14 -3.08 -2.46
N VAL A 88 5.82 -3.23 -2.68
CA VAL A 88 5.24 -3.29 -4.03
C VAL A 88 5.64 -2.04 -4.83
N ASN A 89 5.45 -0.84 -4.28
CA ASN A 89 5.80 0.39 -4.97
C ASN A 89 7.30 0.46 -5.34
N LYS A 90 8.19 0.08 -4.41
CA LYS A 90 9.64 0.04 -4.66
C LYS A 90 10.00 -0.89 -5.82
N ILE A 91 9.38 -2.07 -5.87
CA ILE A 91 9.59 -3.02 -6.98
C ILE A 91 9.16 -2.38 -8.30
N PHE A 92 7.95 -1.83 -8.38
CA PHE A 92 7.45 -1.29 -9.64
C PHE A 92 8.15 0.01 -10.07
N LEU A 93 8.80 0.72 -9.16
CA LEU A 93 9.68 1.84 -9.51
C LEU A 93 11.08 1.39 -9.99
N SER A 94 11.43 0.11 -9.86
CA SER A 94 12.74 -0.40 -10.25
C SER A 94 12.81 -0.81 -11.71
N GLY A 95 13.91 -0.45 -12.39
CA GLY A 95 14.26 -0.94 -13.73
C GLY A 95 13.27 -0.65 -14.86
N PRO A 96 13.66 -0.98 -16.10
CA PRO A 96 12.80 -0.83 -17.26
C PRO A 96 11.63 -1.82 -17.20
N LYS A 97 10.47 -1.40 -17.71
CA LYS A 97 9.26 -2.25 -17.81
C LYS A 97 9.16 -2.89 -19.19
N PRO A 98 8.47 -4.03 -19.34
CA PRO A 98 8.32 -4.64 -20.64
C PRO A 98 7.60 -3.72 -21.61
N ALA A 99 8.12 -3.61 -22.84
CA ALA A 99 7.55 -2.73 -23.86
C ALA A 99 6.10 -3.11 -24.26
N SER A 100 5.71 -4.36 -24.02
CA SER A 100 4.37 -4.87 -24.29
C SER A 100 3.32 -4.43 -23.27
N TRP A 101 3.72 -3.93 -22.10
CA TRP A 101 2.77 -3.47 -21.09
C TRP A 101 2.17 -2.11 -21.47
N ASN A 102 0.86 -1.97 -21.23
CA ASN A 102 0.16 -0.72 -21.50
C ASN A 102 0.62 0.39 -20.54
N LYS A 103 1.22 1.46 -21.09
CA LYS A 103 1.79 2.58 -20.31
C LYS A 103 0.73 3.29 -19.46
N THR A 104 -0.45 3.54 -20.00
CA THR A 104 -1.55 4.19 -19.28
C THR A 104 -1.99 3.39 -18.05
N ASN A 105 -2.12 2.06 -18.19
CA ASN A 105 -2.48 1.20 -17.07
C ASN A 105 -1.38 1.17 -16.00
N LEU A 106 -0.12 1.16 -16.43
CA LEU A 106 1.02 1.23 -15.51
C LEU A 106 1.08 2.56 -14.75
N ASP A 107 0.86 3.69 -15.44
CA ASP A 107 0.82 5.01 -14.82
C ASP A 107 -0.34 5.14 -13.84
N ASN A 108 -1.52 4.62 -14.21
CA ASN A 108 -2.67 4.57 -13.32
C ASN A 108 -2.38 3.71 -12.07
N PHE A 109 -1.73 2.56 -12.25
CA PHE A 109 -1.32 1.70 -11.14
C PHE A 109 -0.39 2.47 -10.18
N HIS A 110 0.63 3.15 -10.69
CA HIS A 110 1.53 3.95 -9.86
C HIS A 110 0.79 5.05 -9.10
N ASN A 111 -0.09 5.80 -9.78
CA ASN A 111 -0.83 6.89 -9.18
C ASN A 111 -1.78 6.42 -8.07
N ILE A 112 -2.50 5.32 -8.30
CA ILE A 112 -3.46 4.77 -7.33
C ILE A 112 -2.71 4.15 -6.16
N LEU A 113 -1.65 3.38 -6.41
CA LEU A 113 -0.80 2.82 -5.35
C LEU A 113 -0.18 3.91 -4.48
N HIS A 114 0.32 4.99 -5.08
CA HIS A 114 0.87 6.12 -4.34
C HIS A 114 -0.19 6.77 -3.43
N ARG A 115 -1.39 7.03 -3.95
CA ARG A 115 -2.52 7.57 -3.16
C ARG A 115 -2.92 6.62 -2.03
N GLN A 116 -2.94 5.33 -2.30
CA GLN A 116 -3.26 4.30 -1.31
C GLN A 116 -2.24 4.29 -0.17
N ILE A 117 -0.94 4.28 -0.48
CA ILE A 117 0.15 4.36 0.51
C ILE A 117 0.00 5.62 1.36
N HIS A 118 -0.26 6.76 0.74
CA HIS A 118 -0.44 8.02 1.47
C HIS A 118 -1.64 7.95 2.44
N GLY A 119 -2.77 7.39 2.01
CA GLY A 119 -3.95 7.20 2.86
C GLY A 119 -3.68 6.26 4.03
N VAL A 120 -3.06 5.10 3.79
CA VAL A 120 -2.69 4.15 4.86
C VAL A 120 -1.66 4.76 5.81
N LYS A 121 -0.71 5.56 5.33
CA LYS A 121 0.28 6.23 6.20
C LYS A 121 -0.36 7.10 7.27
N GLN A 122 -1.50 7.74 6.95
CA GLN A 122 -2.24 8.55 7.93
C GLN A 122 -2.93 7.70 9.01
N CYS A 123 -3.04 6.39 8.79
CA CYS A 123 -3.66 5.43 9.68
C CYS A 123 -2.69 4.72 10.62
N VAL A 124 -1.41 4.68 10.27
CA VAL A 124 -0.40 3.92 11.01
C VAL A 124 0.19 4.78 12.12
N GLN A 125 0.20 4.26 13.34
CA GLN A 125 0.98 4.81 14.44
C GLN A 125 2.27 4.01 14.62
N VAL A 126 3.43 4.68 14.55
CA VAL A 126 4.71 4.02 14.84
C VAL A 126 4.79 3.77 16.34
N ARG A 127 4.64 2.51 16.76
CA ARG A 127 4.89 2.09 18.15
C ARG A 127 6.33 1.63 18.31
N ALA A 128 6.98 2.04 19.40
CA ALA A 128 8.26 1.47 19.79
C ALA A 128 8.07 0.02 20.24
N GLY A 129 8.78 -0.93 19.61
CA GLY A 129 8.80 -2.34 20.02
C GLY A 129 7.82 -3.28 19.30
N ALA A 130 7.27 -2.90 18.13
CA ALA A 130 6.36 -3.75 17.36
C ALA A 130 7.00 -5.12 16.96
N PRO A 131 6.21 -6.20 16.84
CA PRO A 131 6.71 -7.53 16.51
C PRO A 131 7.43 -7.56 15.16
N GLN A 132 8.71 -7.91 15.16
CA GLN A 132 9.56 -7.83 13.96
C GLN A 132 9.53 -9.07 13.07
N GLY A 133 8.94 -10.19 13.53
CA GLY A 133 9.02 -11.50 12.87
C GLY A 133 8.40 -11.54 11.47
N SER A 134 7.11 -11.20 11.36
CA SER A 134 6.40 -11.15 10.06
C SER A 134 7.06 -10.16 9.09
N HIS A 135 7.48 -8.99 9.61
CA HIS A 135 8.19 -7.98 8.82
C HIS A 135 9.50 -8.51 8.19
N LEU A 136 10.27 -9.34 8.90
CA LEU A 136 11.49 -9.94 8.34
C LEU A 136 11.19 -10.93 7.21
N VAL A 137 10.13 -11.74 7.34
CA VAL A 137 9.71 -12.71 6.30
C VAL A 137 9.27 -11.97 5.04
N LEU A 138 8.41 -10.94 5.18
CA LEU A 138 7.96 -10.11 4.07
C LEU A 138 9.11 -9.40 3.38
N LYS A 139 10.04 -8.82 4.15
CA LYS A 139 11.23 -8.17 3.61
C LYS A 139 12.11 -9.14 2.81
N ALA A 140 12.30 -10.37 3.30
CA ALA A 140 13.04 -11.41 2.57
C ALA A 140 12.32 -11.80 1.27
N TYR A 141 10.99 -11.94 1.31
CA TYR A 141 10.16 -12.22 0.15
C TYR A 141 10.28 -11.13 -0.94
N PHE A 142 10.11 -9.85 -0.58
CA PHE A 142 10.24 -8.76 -1.55
C PHE A 142 11.66 -8.61 -2.09
N LYS A 143 12.68 -8.85 -1.27
CA LYS A 143 14.07 -8.93 -1.75
C LYS A 143 14.25 -10.04 -2.78
N LYS A 144 13.63 -11.21 -2.57
CA LYS A 144 13.68 -12.32 -3.54
C LYS A 144 13.04 -11.91 -4.88
N LEU A 145 11.93 -11.18 -4.86
CA LEU A 145 11.29 -10.64 -6.08
C LEU A 145 12.20 -9.64 -6.81
N GLN A 146 12.86 -8.74 -6.09
CA GLN A 146 13.84 -7.82 -6.67
C GLN A 146 15.03 -8.56 -7.30
N ASN A 147 15.53 -9.60 -6.63
CA ASN A 147 16.59 -10.43 -7.17
C ASN A 147 16.14 -11.14 -8.46
N VAL A 148 14.90 -11.64 -8.56
CA VAL A 148 14.40 -12.21 -9.82
C VAL A 148 14.48 -11.22 -10.97
N LEU A 149 14.17 -9.94 -10.74
CA LEU A 149 14.31 -8.91 -11.77
C LEU A 149 15.78 -8.70 -12.14
N GLN A 150 16.66 -8.56 -11.15
CA GLN A 150 18.08 -8.30 -11.38
C GLN A 150 18.80 -9.48 -12.05
N ASP A 151 18.61 -10.69 -11.54
CA ASP A 151 19.25 -11.92 -12.02
C ASP A 151 18.82 -12.28 -13.46
N LYS A 152 17.66 -11.78 -13.89
CA LYS A 152 17.10 -11.98 -15.24
C LYS A 152 17.13 -10.73 -16.10
N ASP A 153 17.93 -9.73 -15.73
CA ASP A 153 18.11 -8.47 -16.45
C ASP A 153 16.79 -7.79 -16.87
N TYR A 154 15.83 -7.77 -15.94
CA TYR A 154 14.51 -7.16 -16.11
C TYR A 154 13.75 -7.69 -17.34
N SER A 155 13.97 -8.96 -17.70
CA SER A 155 13.31 -9.59 -18.85
C SER A 155 11.78 -9.58 -18.72
N PHE A 156 11.08 -9.74 -19.86
CA PHE A 156 9.62 -9.87 -19.87
C PHE A 156 9.13 -10.96 -18.90
N CYS A 157 9.76 -12.14 -18.88
CA CYS A 157 9.35 -13.22 -18.01
C CYS A 157 9.65 -12.96 -16.52
N ALA A 158 10.73 -12.24 -16.20
CA ALA A 158 10.99 -11.79 -14.84
C ALA A 158 9.87 -10.88 -14.33
N TRP A 159 9.44 -9.92 -15.15
CA TRP A 159 8.33 -9.03 -14.81
C TRP A 159 7.00 -9.75 -14.68
N GLU A 160 6.71 -10.75 -15.52
CA GLU A 160 5.47 -11.53 -15.41
C GLU A 160 5.43 -12.39 -14.13
N ILE A 161 6.58 -12.91 -13.68
CA ILE A 161 6.68 -13.59 -12.36
C ILE A 161 6.37 -12.59 -11.24
N VAL A 162 7.04 -11.44 -11.24
CA VAL A 162 6.84 -10.40 -10.21
C VAL A 162 5.42 -9.84 -10.22
N ARG A 163 4.84 -9.60 -11.40
CA ARG A 163 3.46 -9.11 -11.56
C ARG A 163 2.46 -10.09 -10.97
N LYS A 164 2.61 -11.38 -11.26
CA LYS A 164 1.76 -12.44 -10.69
C LYS A 164 1.84 -12.44 -9.16
N GLU A 165 3.06 -12.39 -8.61
CA GLU A 165 3.26 -12.36 -7.16
C GLU A 165 2.74 -11.05 -6.51
N ALA A 166 2.80 -9.92 -7.23
CA ALA A 166 2.18 -8.67 -6.79
C ALA A 166 0.64 -8.74 -6.76
N VAL A 167 0.00 -9.42 -7.72
CA VAL A 167 -1.46 -9.68 -7.69
C VAL A 167 -1.84 -10.52 -6.47
N ASN A 168 -1.07 -11.56 -6.17
CA ASN A 168 -1.29 -12.41 -4.98
C ASN A 168 -1.08 -11.61 -3.68
N THR A 169 -0.05 -10.76 -3.64
CA THR A 169 0.25 -9.85 -2.53
C THR A 169 -0.91 -8.87 -2.28
N LEU A 170 -1.42 -8.20 -3.33
CA LEU A 170 -2.55 -7.27 -3.20
C LEU A 170 -3.85 -7.98 -2.79
N THR A 171 -3.97 -9.27 -3.08
CA THR A 171 -5.09 -10.09 -2.58
C THR A 171 -5.00 -10.26 -1.07
N GLN A 172 -3.82 -10.55 -0.52
CA GLN A 172 -3.63 -10.61 0.93
C GLN A 172 -3.85 -9.24 1.59
N VAL A 173 -3.37 -8.15 0.98
CA VAL A 173 -3.61 -6.79 1.49
C VAL A 173 -5.10 -6.47 1.56
N GLN A 174 -5.90 -6.88 0.57
CA GLN A 174 -7.36 -6.69 0.63
C GLN A 174 -7.96 -7.40 1.85
N LEU A 175 -7.56 -8.66 2.10
CA LEU A 175 -8.05 -9.43 3.26
C LEU A 175 -7.67 -8.77 4.59
N LEU A 176 -6.45 -8.22 4.70
CA LEU A 176 -6.02 -7.47 5.88
C LEU A 176 -6.83 -6.18 6.05
N MET A 177 -7.08 -5.44 4.98
CA MET A 177 -7.87 -4.21 5.01
C MET A 177 -9.31 -4.46 5.42
N ASP A 178 -9.95 -5.50 4.88
CA ASP A 178 -11.33 -5.86 5.19
C ASP A 178 -11.48 -6.19 6.69
N LYS A 179 -10.48 -6.83 7.30
CA LYS A 179 -10.48 -7.12 8.74
C LYS A 179 -10.22 -5.88 9.60
N ALA A 180 -9.28 -5.02 9.19
CA ALA A 180 -8.96 -3.80 9.92
C ALA A 180 -10.07 -2.72 9.87
N GLU A 181 -11.06 -2.85 8.99
CA GLU A 181 -12.28 -2.01 8.95
C GLU A 181 -13.43 -2.54 9.83
N ILE A 182 -13.33 -3.76 10.36
CA ILE A 182 -14.37 -4.40 11.20
C ILE A 182 -14.24 -4.03 12.70
N GLU A 183 -13.07 -3.54 13.13
CA GLU A 183 -12.78 -3.09 14.51
C GLU A 183 -12.79 -1.56 14.64
#